data_AF-A0A2D7Y784-F1
#
_entry.id   AF-A0A2D7Y784-F1
#
_cell.length_a   1.000
_cell.length_b   1.000
_cell.length_c   1.000
_cell.angle_alpha   90.00
_cell.angle_beta   90.00
_cell.angle_gamma   90.00
#
_symmetry.space_group_name_H-M   'P 1'
#
loop_
_entity.id
_entity.type
_entity.pdbx_description
1 polymer ?
#
loop_
_entity_poly.entity_id
_entity_poly.type
_entity_poly.pdbx_seq_one_letter_code
_entity_poly.pdbx_strand_id
1 'polypeptide(L)'
;MRVWINRIVYIGLPLFICAIFLDSLRYKFTDAPETQVIFGLLDGWAASWGAAGLFGHTGLFSQYMIGTAELVASALFLVGFMPSLNRLQVMASLLGLAIMSGAVSFHLFTPLGVDPNQDGGGLFVAACLVWLSCLTLLILKRQDAMALACDLLRSVRTSR
;
A
#
# COMPACT_ATOMS: atom_id res chain seq x y z
N MET A 1 -31.83 -0.09 -1.03
CA MET A 1 -30.69 -0.42 -1.93
C MET A 1 -29.40 0.32 -1.55
N ARG A 2 -29.40 1.65 -1.40
CA ARG A 2 -28.20 2.47 -1.13
C ARG A 2 -27.43 2.11 0.16
N VAL A 3 -28.13 1.76 1.25
CA VAL A 3 -27.50 1.36 2.53
C VAL A 3 -26.73 0.04 2.40
N TRP A 4 -27.27 -0.93 1.66
CA TRP A 4 -26.64 -2.22 1.42
C TRP A 4 -25.39 -2.10 0.54
N ILE A 5 -25.48 -1.32 -0.54
CA ILE A 5 -24.35 -1.03 -1.42
C ILE A 5 -23.20 -0.37 -0.63
N ASN A 6 -23.51 0.60 0.23
CA ASN A 6 -22.50 1.24 1.07
C ASN A 6 -21.80 0.23 1.99
N ARG A 7 -22.54 -0.64 2.67
CA ARG A 7 -21.95 -1.66 3.55
C ARG A 7 -21.04 -2.63 2.80
N ILE A 8 -21.46 -3.06 1.62
CA ILE A 8 -20.64 -3.95 0.77
C ILE A 8 -19.33 -3.27 0.38
N VAL A 9 -19.36 -1.98 0.01
CA VAL A 9 -18.14 -1.26 -0.36
C VAL A 9 -17.22 -0.99 0.84
N TYR A 10 -17.79 -0.57 1.99
CA TYR A 10 -17.02 -0.28 3.21
C TYR A 10 -16.40 -1.52 3.86
N ILE A 11 -16.90 -2.72 3.57
CA ILE A 11 -16.36 -3.98 4.07
C ILE A 11 -15.54 -4.70 3.01
N GLY A 12 -16.04 -4.74 1.78
CA GLY A 12 -15.44 -5.45 0.66
C GLY A 12 -14.10 -4.85 0.24
N LEU A 13 -13.98 -3.52 0.10
CA LEU A 13 -12.72 -2.92 -0.33
C LEU A 13 -11.58 -3.13 0.68
N PRO A 14 -11.74 -2.91 2.00
CA PRO A 14 -10.67 -3.21 2.94
C PRO A 14 -10.24 -4.67 2.93
N LEU A 15 -11.20 -5.61 2.84
CA LEU A 15 -10.90 -7.04 2.80
C LEU A 15 -10.18 -7.43 1.50
N PHE A 16 -10.59 -6.87 0.36
CA PHE A 16 -9.90 -7.06 -0.91
C PHE A 16 -8.45 -6.58 -0.85
N ILE A 17 -8.22 -5.37 -0.34
CA ILE A 17 -6.87 -4.82 -0.16
C ILE A 17 -6.04 -5.72 0.76
N CYS A 18 -6.62 -6.15 1.90
CA CYS A 18 -5.93 -7.05 2.84
C CYS A 18 -5.58 -8.39 2.19
N ALA A 19 -6.47 -8.97 1.38
CA ALA A 19 -6.20 -10.22 0.70
C ALA A 19 -4.98 -10.10 -0.23
N ILE A 20 -4.89 -9.02 -1.02
CA ILE A 20 -3.76 -8.77 -1.91
C ILE A 20 -2.47 -8.51 -1.13
N PHE A 21 -2.51 -7.63 -0.12
CA PHE A 21 -1.33 -7.32 0.70
C PHE A 21 -0.81 -8.56 1.42
N LEU A 22 -1.67 -9.29 2.14
CA LEU A 22 -1.29 -10.47 2.90
C LEU A 22 -0.80 -11.61 2.01
N ASP A 23 -1.44 -11.87 0.86
CA ASP A 23 -0.92 -12.87 -0.09
C ASP A 23 0.46 -12.47 -0.62
N SER A 24 0.69 -11.17 -0.89
CA SER A 24 1.98 -10.71 -1.38
C SER A 24 3.14 -10.87 -0.38
N LEU A 25 2.86 -10.95 0.93
CA LEU A 25 3.87 -11.05 1.97
C LEU A 25 4.70 -12.34 1.88
N ARG A 26 4.09 -13.45 1.44
CA ARG A 26 4.81 -14.72 1.29
C ARG A 26 5.92 -14.60 0.26
N TYR A 27 5.78 -13.76 -0.75
CA TYR A 27 6.84 -13.54 -1.74
C TYR A 27 7.98 -12.68 -1.16
N LYS A 28 7.62 -11.60 -0.44
CA LYS A 28 8.56 -10.61 0.08
C LYS A 28 9.39 -11.08 1.27
N PHE A 29 8.81 -11.90 2.16
CA PHE A 29 9.51 -12.36 3.37
C PHE A 29 10.25 -13.68 3.20
N THR A 30 10.09 -14.37 2.07
CA THR A 30 10.80 -15.64 1.80
C THR A 30 11.79 -15.54 0.65
N ASP A 31 12.14 -14.33 0.22
CA ASP A 31 13.05 -14.07 -0.91
C ASP A 31 12.65 -14.83 -2.17
N ALA A 32 11.35 -14.82 -2.49
CA ALA A 32 10.84 -15.51 -3.66
C ALA A 32 11.53 -14.98 -4.94
N PRO A 33 11.87 -15.84 -5.92
CA PRO A 33 12.58 -15.44 -7.14
C PRO A 33 11.94 -14.24 -7.84
N GLU A 34 10.61 -14.21 -7.90
CA GLU A 34 9.81 -13.14 -8.50
C GLU A 34 10.03 -11.79 -7.80
N THR A 35 10.25 -11.80 -6.48
CA THR A 35 10.55 -10.58 -5.72
C THR A 35 12.00 -10.16 -5.95
N GLN A 36 12.93 -11.11 -5.99
CA GLN A 36 14.34 -10.82 -6.25
C GLN A 36 14.56 -10.21 -7.63
N VAL A 37 13.80 -10.64 -8.65
CA VAL A 37 13.80 -10.00 -9.99
C VAL A 37 13.39 -8.53 -9.89
N ILE A 38 12.26 -8.23 -9.25
CA ILE A 38 11.74 -6.86 -9.13
C ILE A 38 12.72 -5.95 -8.39
N PHE A 39 13.14 -6.33 -7.19
CA PHE A 39 13.99 -5.48 -6.36
C PHE A 39 15.43 -5.42 -6.91
N GLY A 40 15.92 -6.48 -7.56
CA GLY A 40 17.20 -6.46 -8.25
C GLY A 40 17.23 -5.50 -9.44
N LEU A 41 16.18 -5.48 -10.27
CA LEU A 41 16.06 -4.51 -11.37
C LEU A 41 16.01 -3.06 -10.85
N LEU A 42 15.24 -2.83 -9.78
CA LEU A 42 15.15 -1.51 -9.16
C LEU A 42 16.47 -1.07 -8.53
N ASP A 43 17.19 -1.97 -7.84
CA ASP A 43 18.48 -1.63 -7.23
C ASP A 43 19.56 -1.38 -8.29
N GLY A 44 19.57 -2.18 -9.38
CA GLY A 44 20.46 -1.95 -10.51
C GLY A 44 20.17 -0.61 -11.20
N TRP A 45 18.90 -0.24 -11.36
CA TRP A 45 18.53 1.09 -11.84
C TRP A 45 18.95 2.18 -10.86
N ALA A 46 18.75 2.00 -9.54
CA ALA A 46 19.15 2.95 -8.52
C ALA A 46 20.68 3.18 -8.49
N ALA A 47 21.45 2.12 -8.69
CA ALA A 47 22.91 2.19 -8.79
C ALA A 47 23.37 3.07 -9.96
N SER A 48 22.63 3.12 -11.08
CA SER A 48 23.00 3.93 -12.26
C SER A 48 23.06 5.44 -11.99
N TRP A 49 22.39 5.93 -10.94
CA TRP A 49 22.42 7.33 -10.52
C TRP A 49 23.00 7.53 -9.11
N GLY A 50 23.72 6.53 -8.58
CA GLY A 50 24.49 6.64 -7.33
C GLY A 50 23.76 6.23 -6.05
N ALA A 51 22.60 5.57 -6.15
CA ALA A 51 21.81 5.10 -5.00
C ALA A 51 21.76 3.57 -4.89
N ALA A 52 22.91 2.91 -5.10
CA ALA A 52 23.03 1.47 -4.92
C ALA A 52 22.62 1.03 -3.49
N GLY A 53 21.93 -0.11 -3.38
CA GLY A 53 21.43 -0.63 -2.11
C GLY A 53 20.12 -0.01 -1.62
N LEU A 54 19.53 0.96 -2.34
CA LEU A 54 18.25 1.57 -1.97
C LEU A 54 17.09 0.55 -1.93
N PHE A 55 17.12 -0.42 -2.85
CA PHE A 55 16.12 -1.49 -2.98
C PHE A 55 16.67 -2.87 -2.57
N GLY A 56 17.97 -2.96 -2.26
CA GLY A 56 18.58 -4.16 -1.71
C GLY A 56 18.00 -4.58 -0.35
N HIS A 57 18.41 -5.75 0.16
CA HIS A 57 17.84 -6.38 1.37
C HIS A 57 17.82 -5.49 2.62
N THR A 58 18.83 -4.62 2.80
CA THR A 58 18.93 -3.67 3.91
C THR A 58 18.53 -2.24 3.53
N GLY A 59 18.03 -2.06 2.30
CA GLY A 59 17.66 -0.77 1.75
C GLY A 59 16.40 -0.18 2.37
N LEU A 60 16.27 1.15 2.27
CA LEU A 60 15.11 1.89 2.74
C LEU A 60 13.81 1.43 2.05
N PHE A 61 13.91 1.08 0.76
CA PHE A 61 12.81 0.53 -0.03
C PHE A 61 13.03 -0.95 -0.32
N SER A 62 13.61 -1.69 0.64
CA SER A 62 13.73 -3.15 0.53
C SER A 62 12.35 -3.84 0.49
N GLN A 63 12.32 -5.04 -0.06
CA GLN A 63 11.15 -5.92 -0.01
C GLN A 63 10.60 -6.10 1.41
N TYR A 64 11.47 -6.14 2.42
CA TYR A 64 11.06 -6.31 3.81
C TYR A 64 10.41 -5.05 4.39
N MET A 65 10.90 -3.85 4.03
CA MET A 65 10.26 -2.60 4.45
C MET A 65 8.89 -2.45 3.80
N ILE A 66 8.79 -2.72 2.50
CA ILE A 66 7.51 -2.67 1.78
C ILE A 66 6.53 -3.72 2.33
N GLY A 67 6.98 -4.97 2.52
CA GLY A 67 6.16 -6.03 3.11
C GLY A 67 5.71 -5.71 4.54
N THR A 68 6.58 -5.10 5.35
CA THR A 68 6.20 -4.66 6.70
C THR A 68 5.16 -3.54 6.65
N ALA A 69 5.31 -2.58 5.74
CA ALA A 69 4.34 -1.50 5.56
C ALA A 69 2.97 -2.04 5.09
N GLU A 70 2.94 -3.01 4.18
CA GLU A 70 1.73 -3.70 3.74
C GLU A 70 1.07 -4.48 4.89
N LEU A 71 1.86 -5.21 5.70
CA LEU A 71 1.37 -5.92 6.88
C LEU A 71 0.74 -4.94 7.89
N VAL A 72 1.39 -3.81 8.16
CA VAL A 72 0.83 -2.76 9.02
C VAL A 72 -0.46 -2.20 8.44
N ALA A 73 -0.50 -1.91 7.13
CA ALA A 73 -1.72 -1.44 6.47
C ALA A 73 -2.87 -2.46 6.60
N SER A 74 -2.60 -3.76 6.39
CA SER A 74 -3.59 -4.82 6.59
C SER A 74 -4.08 -4.89 8.04
N ALA A 75 -3.17 -4.82 9.02
CA ALA A 75 -3.54 -4.81 10.43
C ALA A 75 -4.45 -3.63 10.77
N LEU A 76 -4.14 -2.43 10.29
CA LEU A 76 -4.95 -1.23 10.49
C LEU A 76 -6.35 -1.34 9.84
N PHE A 77 -6.43 -1.92 8.64
CA PHE A 77 -7.73 -2.19 8.00
C PHE A 77 -8.59 -3.14 8.82
N LEU A 78 -8.00 -4.25 9.29
CA LEU A 78 -8.70 -5.29 10.05
C LEU A 78 -9.14 -4.79 11.44
N VAL A 79 -8.24 -4.14 12.19
CA VAL A 79 -8.58 -3.55 13.49
C VAL A 79 -9.60 -2.42 13.32
N GLY A 80 -9.51 -1.67 12.22
CA GLY A 80 -10.44 -0.59 11.90
C GLY A 80 -11.88 -1.03 11.59
N PHE A 81 -12.18 -2.34 11.57
CA PHE A 81 -13.57 -2.81 11.58
C PHE A 81 -14.27 -2.61 12.93
N MET A 82 -13.51 -2.43 14.02
CA MET A 82 -14.09 -2.10 15.31
C MET A 82 -14.69 -0.68 15.26
N PRO A 83 -15.95 -0.46 15.68
CA PRO A 83 -16.61 0.84 15.57
C PRO A 83 -15.85 2.00 16.24
N SER A 84 -15.17 1.74 17.36
CA SER A 84 -14.35 2.72 18.08
C SER A 84 -13.04 3.08 17.38
N LEU A 85 -12.59 2.27 16.41
CA LEU A 85 -11.31 2.39 15.72
C LEU A 85 -11.47 2.58 14.21
N ASN A 86 -12.65 2.98 13.74
CA ASN A 86 -12.97 3.10 12.31
C ASN A 86 -12.03 4.05 11.53
N ARG A 87 -11.42 5.02 12.23
CA ARG A 87 -10.43 5.96 11.68
C ARG A 87 -9.12 5.28 11.29
N LEU A 88 -8.80 4.11 11.85
CA LEU A 88 -7.63 3.33 11.44
C LEU A 88 -7.73 2.89 9.98
N GLN A 89 -8.94 2.66 9.44
CA GLN A 89 -9.09 2.37 8.01
C GLN A 89 -8.73 3.57 7.14
N VAL A 90 -8.87 4.81 7.63
CA VAL A 90 -8.39 5.99 6.89
C VAL A 90 -6.87 6.00 6.86
N MET A 91 -6.22 5.74 8.00
CA MET A 91 -4.76 5.62 8.08
C MET A 91 -4.23 4.49 7.20
N ALA A 92 -4.91 3.33 7.22
CA ALA A 92 -4.59 2.19 6.37
C ALA A 92 -4.71 2.54 4.88
N SER A 93 -5.79 3.23 4.47
CA SER A 93 -5.97 3.67 3.09
C SER A 93 -4.91 4.68 2.65
N LEU A 94 -4.50 5.60 3.53
CA LEU A 94 -3.39 6.53 3.22
C LEU A 94 -2.07 5.79 3.03
N LEU A 95 -1.75 4.86 3.93
CA LEU A 95 -0.54 4.04 3.85
C LEU A 95 -0.54 3.16 2.59
N GLY A 96 -1.64 2.44 2.34
CA GLY A 96 -1.82 1.62 1.15
C GLY A 96 -1.73 2.43 -0.14
N LEU A 97 -2.32 3.64 -0.18
CA LEU A 97 -2.20 4.54 -1.32
C LEU A 97 -0.74 4.97 -1.55
N ALA A 98 0.02 5.27 -0.48
CA ALA A 98 1.43 5.64 -0.59
C ALA A 98 2.29 4.48 -1.12
N ILE A 99 2.11 3.26 -0.58
CA ILE A 99 2.83 2.06 -1.03
C ILE A 99 2.53 1.79 -2.50
N MET A 100 1.25 1.74 -2.89
CA MET A 100 0.86 1.45 -4.27
C MET A 100 1.24 2.58 -5.24
N SER A 101 1.27 3.84 -4.79
CA SER A 101 1.77 4.94 -5.61
C SER A 101 3.25 4.73 -5.95
N GLY A 102 4.06 4.27 -4.99
CA GLY A 102 5.43 3.84 -5.23
C GLY A 102 5.51 2.70 -6.24
N ALA A 103 4.78 1.61 -6.00
CA ALA A 103 4.76 0.44 -6.89
C ALA A 103 4.38 0.81 -8.33
N VAL A 104 3.24 1.48 -8.53
CA VAL A 104 2.76 1.93 -9.85
C VAL A 104 3.77 2.86 -10.51
N SER A 105 4.35 3.82 -9.78
CA SER A 105 5.35 4.73 -10.33
C SER A 105 6.61 3.99 -10.76
N PHE A 106 7.08 3.02 -9.99
CA PHE A 106 8.26 2.24 -10.35
C PHE A 106 8.02 1.38 -11.59
N HIS A 107 6.83 0.78 -11.74
CA HIS A 107 6.48 0.08 -12.97
C HIS A 107 6.47 1.00 -14.21
N LEU A 108 6.01 2.24 -14.08
CA LEU A 108 5.82 3.17 -15.20
C LEU A 108 7.07 3.98 -15.56
N PHE A 109 7.89 4.33 -14.58
CA PHE A 109 8.97 5.31 -14.74
C PHE A 109 10.37 4.75 -14.50
N THR A 110 10.51 3.42 -14.35
CA THR A 110 11.80 2.74 -14.26
C THR A 110 11.88 1.58 -15.25
N PRO A 111 13.08 0.98 -15.46
CA PRO A 111 13.24 -0.20 -16.32
C PRO A 111 12.46 -1.45 -15.87
N LEU A 112 11.76 -1.40 -14.72
CA LEU A 112 10.95 -2.52 -14.23
C LEU A 112 9.86 -2.94 -15.24
N GLY A 113 9.22 -1.98 -15.91
CA GLY A 113 8.11 -2.23 -16.83
C GLY A 113 6.88 -2.84 -16.13
N VAL A 114 5.82 -3.17 -16.88
CA VAL A 114 4.54 -3.66 -16.31
C VAL A 114 4.48 -5.17 -16.09
N ASP A 115 5.42 -5.93 -16.68
CA ASP A 115 5.44 -7.40 -16.63
C ASP A 115 6.88 -7.95 -16.43
N PRO A 116 7.54 -7.62 -15.30
CA PRO A 116 8.94 -8.03 -15.06
C PRO A 116 9.08 -9.55 -14.84
N ASN A 117 8.02 -10.22 -14.40
CA ASN A 117 8.02 -11.64 -14.06
C ASN A 117 7.32 -12.52 -15.11
N GLN A 118 6.88 -11.96 -16.25
CA GLN A 118 6.12 -12.67 -17.29
C GLN A 118 4.83 -13.31 -16.75
N ASP A 119 4.13 -12.60 -15.87
CA ASP A 119 2.85 -12.99 -15.27
C ASP A 119 1.64 -12.40 -16.04
N GLY A 120 1.88 -11.80 -17.21
CA GLY A 120 0.87 -11.12 -18.01
C GLY A 120 0.48 -9.75 -17.45
N GLY A 121 1.31 -9.16 -16.59
CA GLY A 121 1.06 -7.89 -15.92
C GLY A 121 0.13 -7.99 -14.71
N GLY A 122 -0.06 -9.20 -14.17
CA GLY A 122 -0.95 -9.48 -13.05
C GLY A 122 -0.62 -8.66 -11.81
N LEU A 123 0.66 -8.59 -11.43
CA LEU A 123 1.15 -7.78 -10.32
C LEU A 123 0.86 -6.28 -10.52
N PHE A 124 1.08 -5.76 -11.73
CA PHE A 124 0.82 -4.34 -12.03
C PHE A 124 -0.67 -4.02 -11.96
N VAL A 125 -1.53 -4.89 -12.50
CA VAL A 125 -2.99 -4.75 -12.41
C VAL A 125 -3.45 -4.81 -10.95
N ALA A 126 -2.93 -5.74 -10.16
CA ALA A 126 -3.24 -5.83 -8.74
C ALA A 126 -2.86 -4.53 -8.01
N ALA A 127 -1.66 -3.98 -8.26
CA ALA A 127 -1.23 -2.70 -7.70
C ALA A 127 -2.18 -1.55 -8.06
N CYS A 128 -2.60 -1.46 -9.33
CA CYS A 128 -3.57 -0.46 -9.78
C CYS A 128 -4.94 -0.61 -9.09
N LEU A 129 -5.45 -1.84 -8.97
CA LEU A 129 -6.74 -2.10 -8.34
C LEU A 129 -6.73 -1.78 -6.84
N VAL A 130 -5.65 -2.10 -6.14
CA VAL A 130 -5.48 -1.73 -4.73
C VAL A 130 -5.35 -0.22 -4.60
N TRP A 131 -4.58 0.44 -5.47
CA TRP A 131 -4.46 1.91 -5.48
C TRP A 131 -5.84 2.59 -5.63
N LEU A 132 -6.63 2.15 -6.60
CA LEU A 132 -7.98 2.66 -6.82
C LEU A 132 -8.91 2.38 -5.64
N SER A 133 -8.77 1.21 -5.00
CA SER A 133 -9.56 0.84 -3.82
C SER A 133 -9.24 1.73 -2.62
N CYS A 134 -7.95 1.99 -2.36
CA CYS A 134 -7.49 2.91 -1.32
C CYS A 134 -8.02 4.34 -1.58
N LEU A 135 -7.89 4.84 -2.81
CA LEU A 135 -8.41 6.15 -3.20
C LEU A 135 -9.92 6.24 -3.00
N THR A 136 -10.65 5.22 -3.44
CA THR A 136 -12.11 5.14 -3.28
C THR A 136 -12.50 5.19 -1.80
N LEU A 137 -11.82 4.42 -0.94
CA LEU A 137 -12.06 4.45 0.50
C LEU A 137 -11.81 5.82 1.13
N LEU A 138 -10.77 6.54 0.69
CA LEU A 138 -10.49 7.90 1.18
C LEU A 138 -11.58 8.90 0.77
N ILE A 139 -12.09 8.81 -0.46
CA ILE A 139 -13.18 9.67 -0.94
C ILE A 139 -14.47 9.38 -0.15
N LEU A 140 -14.76 8.10 0.10
CA LEU A 140 -15.94 7.67 0.85
C LEU A 140 -15.85 8.07 2.32
N LYS A 141 -14.68 7.90 2.97
CA LYS A 141 -14.41 8.25 4.37
C LYS A 141 -13.83 9.66 4.55
N ARG A 142 -14.01 10.57 3.59
CA ARG A 142 -13.40 11.92 3.63
C ARG A 142 -13.73 12.73 4.88
N GLN A 143 -14.93 12.53 5.46
CA GLN A 143 -15.33 13.20 6.70
C GLN A 143 -14.48 12.73 7.89
N ASP A 144 -14.27 11.41 8.01
CA ASP A 144 -13.38 10.83 9.02
C ASP A 144 -11.93 11.28 8.81
N ALA A 145 -11.48 11.37 7.56
CA ALA A 145 -10.16 11.87 7.20
C ALA A 145 -9.95 13.33 7.61
N MET A 146 -10.92 14.21 7.33
CA MET A 146 -10.89 15.61 7.75
C MET A 146 -10.92 15.74 9.27
N ALA A 147 -11.74 14.94 9.96
CA ALA A 147 -11.78 14.94 11.43
C ALA A 147 -10.43 14.53 12.03
N LEU A 148 -9.81 13.46 11.50
CA LEU A 148 -8.48 13.03 11.92
C LEU A 148 -7.43 14.13 11.69
N ALA A 149 -7.45 14.79 10.53
CA ALA A 149 -6.54 15.90 10.24
C ALA A 149 -6.73 17.08 11.21
N CYS A 150 -7.98 17.47 11.48
CA CYS A 150 -8.29 18.51 12.45
C CYS A 150 -7.80 18.16 13.87
N ASP A 151 -7.99 16.93 14.31
CA ASP A 151 -7.56 16.47 15.64
C ASP A 151 -6.03 16.47 15.76
N LEU A 152 -5.33 16.03 14.71
CA LEU A 152 -3.86 16.10 14.64
C LEU A 152 -3.35 17.55 14.70
N LEU A 153 -3.95 18.45 13.91
CA LEU A 153 -3.58 19.87 13.92
C LEU A 153 -3.80 20.52 15.28
N ARG A 154 -4.90 20.16 15.98
CA ARG A 154 -5.15 20.63 17.35
C ARG A 154 -4.08 20.13 18.31
N SER A 155 -3.73 18.84 18.26
CA SER A 155 -2.70 18.24 19.11
C SER A 155 -1.32 18.91 18.93
N VAL A 156 -0.96 19.25 17.69
CA VAL A 156 0.29 19.95 17.39
C VAL A 156 0.26 21.40 17.90
N ARG A 157 -0.91 22.04 17.93
CA ARG A 157 -1.05 23.40 18.45
C ARG A 157 -1.04 23.45 19.98
N THR A 158 -1.63 22.47 20.67
CA THR A 158 -1.68 22.43 22.14
C THR A 158 -0.37 21.97 22.79
N SER A 159 0.55 21.42 22.01
CA SER A 159 1.90 21.02 22.48
C SER A 159 2.95 22.14 22.34
N ARG A 160 2.55 23.33 21.88
CA ARG A 160 3.34 24.56 21.88
C ARG A 160 2.79 25.52 22.92
#